data_AF-A0A1G6H398-F1
#
_entry.id   AF-A0A1G6H398-F1
#
_cell.length_a   1.000
_cell.length_b   1.000
_cell.length_c   1.000
_cell.angle_alpha   90.00
_cell.angle_beta   90.00
_cell.angle_gamma   90.00
#
_symmetry.space_group_name_H-M   'P 1'
#
loop_
_entity.id
_entity.type
_entity.pdbx_description
1 polymer ?
#
loop_
_entity_poly.entity_id
_entity_poly.type
_entity_poly.pdbx_seq_one_letter_code
_entity_poly.pdbx_strand_id
1 'polypeptide(L)'
;MAIETKNLVIYGAQRQTDTEDGGGQYNGVIIQDGQSNNLFDDVSELDRTMGNVSMRKIFPAVNTSDTDKLMGGIAFIAKNPSDNAVSASLFSTADWTDKRSSAQNRVENYLAKGG
;
A
#
# COMPACT_ATOMS: atom_id res chain seq x y z
N MET A 1 -14.21 12.89 -21.40
CA MET A 1 -12.82 13.35 -21.60
C MET A 1 -11.89 12.15 -21.45
N ALA A 2 -10.72 12.14 -22.09
CA ALA A 2 -9.79 11.03 -21.87
C ALA A 2 -9.31 10.99 -20.41
N ILE A 3 -9.19 9.80 -19.83
CA ILE A 3 -8.51 9.60 -18.54
C ILE A 3 -7.02 9.85 -18.76
N GLU A 4 -6.45 10.78 -18.02
CA GLU A 4 -5.04 11.14 -18.08
C GLU A 4 -4.29 10.65 -16.84
N THR A 5 -2.96 10.65 -16.89
CA THR A 5 -2.11 10.24 -15.76
C THR A 5 -2.43 11.00 -14.47
N LYS A 6 -2.76 12.29 -14.57
CA LYS A 6 -3.13 13.12 -13.41
C LYS A 6 -4.42 12.66 -12.70
N ASN A 7 -5.26 11.88 -13.38
CA ASN A 7 -6.47 11.31 -12.81
C ASN A 7 -6.19 10.02 -12.03
N LEU A 8 -5.02 9.40 -12.19
CA LEU A 8 -4.64 8.21 -11.44
C LEU A 8 -4.04 8.64 -10.11
N VAL A 9 -4.70 8.26 -9.01
CA VAL A 9 -4.30 8.63 -7.66
C VAL A 9 -4.22 7.40 -6.78
N ILE A 10 -3.46 7.51 -5.69
CA ILE A 10 -3.43 6.51 -4.62
C ILE A 10 -3.99 7.17 -3.38
N TYR A 11 -4.97 6.54 -2.76
CA TYR A 11 -5.55 7.01 -1.50
C TYR A 11 -5.10 6.19 -0.30
N GLY A 12 -5.16 6.83 0.86
CA GLY A 12 -4.93 6.18 2.14
C GLY A 12 -6.13 5.34 2.62
N ALA A 13 -5.81 4.34 3.43
CA ALA A 13 -6.73 3.69 4.35
C ALA A 13 -7.02 4.53 5.60
N GLN A 14 -8.10 4.15 6.29
CA GLN A 14 -8.65 4.75 7.50
C GLN A 14 -7.58 4.96 8.57
N ARG A 15 -6.69 3.97 8.74
CA ARG A 15 -5.56 4.02 9.67
C ARG A 15 -4.26 3.74 8.91
N GLN A 16 -3.38 4.74 8.83
CA GLN A 16 -2.03 4.61 8.27
C GLN A 16 -0.99 4.30 9.35
N THR A 17 -1.30 3.33 10.20
CA THR A 17 -0.48 2.95 11.35
C THR A 17 0.09 1.55 11.16
N ASP A 18 1.23 1.28 11.80
CA ASP A 18 1.85 -0.05 11.81
C ASP A 18 1.35 -0.94 12.96
N THR A 19 0.20 -0.59 13.53
CA THR A 19 -0.51 -1.34 14.58
C THR A 19 -1.37 -2.43 13.97
N GLU A 20 -1.77 -3.44 14.75
CA GLU A 20 -2.57 -4.57 14.28
C GLU A 20 -3.87 -4.15 13.56
N ASP A 21 -4.43 -3.02 13.96
CA ASP A 21 -5.66 -2.44 13.41
C ASP A 21 -5.45 -1.43 12.26
N GLY A 22 -4.20 -1.22 11.84
CA GLY A 22 -3.85 -0.43 10.66
C GLY A 22 -4.55 -0.94 9.40
N GLY A 23 -4.84 -0.07 8.44
CA GLY A 23 -5.68 -0.38 7.28
C GLY A 23 -7.14 0.02 7.49
N GLY A 24 -8.06 -0.85 7.10
CA GLY A 24 -9.51 -0.58 7.15
C GLY A 24 -10.06 0.04 5.86
N GLN A 25 -11.08 0.89 6.02
CA GLN A 25 -11.80 1.52 4.90
C GLN A 25 -10.99 2.61 4.19
N TYR A 26 -11.44 3.01 3.01
CA TYR A 26 -10.94 4.19 2.32
C TYR A 26 -11.17 5.48 3.14
N ASN A 27 -10.19 6.40 3.16
CA ASN A 27 -10.27 7.64 3.95
C ASN A 27 -10.49 8.94 3.14
N GLY A 28 -10.46 8.91 1.81
CA GLY A 28 -10.60 10.13 1.00
C GLY A 28 -9.32 10.94 0.77
N VAL A 29 -8.21 10.60 1.43
CA VAL A 29 -6.98 11.40 1.43
C VAL A 29 -5.99 10.83 0.42
N ILE A 30 -5.58 11.68 -0.54
CA ILE A 30 -4.60 11.31 -1.56
C ILE A 30 -3.21 11.21 -0.92
N ILE A 31 -2.51 10.12 -1.19
CA ILE A 31 -1.09 9.96 -0.91
C ILE A 31 -0.33 10.75 -1.97
N GLN A 32 0.07 11.97 -1.61
CA GLN A 32 0.90 12.84 -2.44
C GLN A 32 2.22 12.17 -2.85
N ASP A 33 2.50 12.17 -4.15
CA ASP A 33 3.78 11.70 -4.69
C ASP A 33 4.93 12.63 -4.29
N GLY A 34 6.13 12.06 -4.10
CA GLY A 34 7.35 12.77 -3.71
C GLY A 34 7.39 13.31 -2.27
N GLN A 35 6.32 13.15 -1.49
CA GLN A 35 6.29 13.54 -0.09
C GLN A 35 6.91 12.45 0.79
N SER A 36 7.97 12.79 1.52
CA SER A 36 8.58 11.91 2.53
C SER A 36 7.64 11.71 3.72
N ASN A 37 7.72 10.55 4.38
CA ASN A 37 6.90 10.19 5.54
C ASN A 37 5.39 10.22 5.28
N ASN A 38 4.98 10.07 4.02
CA ASN A 38 3.58 10.18 3.63
C ASN A 38 2.82 8.84 3.72
N LEU A 39 3.54 7.73 3.47
CA LEU A 39 2.98 6.38 3.55
C LEU A 39 3.72 5.53 4.59
N PHE A 40 5.04 5.50 4.47
CA PHE A 40 5.94 4.84 5.42
C PHE A 40 6.79 5.90 6.10
N ASP A 41 7.06 5.67 7.39
CA ASP A 41 7.99 6.48 8.16
C ASP A 41 9.44 6.20 7.72
N ASP A 42 10.34 7.13 8.03
CA ASP A 42 11.76 6.99 7.76
C ASP A 42 12.36 5.78 8.51
N VAL A 43 13.29 5.09 7.84
CA VAL A 43 13.98 3.93 8.42
C VAL A 43 14.95 4.42 9.50
N SER A 44 14.70 4.05 10.74
CA SER A 44 15.54 4.42 11.88
C SER A 44 16.82 3.59 11.96
N GLU A 45 17.81 4.02 12.76
CA GLU A 45 19.01 3.22 13.05
C GLU A 45 18.66 1.88 13.75
N LEU A 46 17.59 1.89 14.55
CA LEU A 46 17.10 0.68 15.19
C LEU A 46 16.54 -0.30 14.16
N ASP A 47 15.76 0.18 13.19
CA ASP A 47 15.23 -0.65 12.09
C ASP A 47 16.36 -1.26 11.26
N ARG A 48 17.44 -0.50 11.03
CA ARG A 48 18.64 -1.00 10.33
C ARG A 48 19.37 -2.08 11.11
N THR A 49 19.36 -2.00 12.43
CA THR A 49 20.09 -2.91 13.31
C THR A 49 19.30 -4.19 13.60
N MET A 50 18.01 -4.05 13.89
CA MET A 50 17.14 -5.14 14.33
C MET A 50 16.30 -5.76 13.21
N GLY A 51 16.15 -5.05 12.10
CA GLY A 51 15.16 -5.36 11.06
C GLY A 51 13.76 -4.92 11.47
N ASN A 52 12.94 -4.58 10.47
CA ASN A 52 11.54 -4.22 10.67
C ASN A 52 10.71 -4.62 9.45
N VAL A 53 9.45 -4.96 9.67
CA VAL A 53 8.46 -5.23 8.61
C VAL A 53 7.28 -4.28 8.78
N SER A 54 7.26 -3.24 7.96
CA SER A 54 6.14 -2.31 7.89
C SER A 54 5.17 -2.68 6.76
N MET A 55 3.87 -2.45 6.98
CA MET A 55 2.83 -2.69 5.97
C MET A 55 1.82 -1.55 6.01
N ARG A 56 1.41 -1.13 4.82
CA ARG A 56 0.41 -0.06 4.63
C ARG A 56 -0.60 -0.49 3.59
N LYS A 57 -1.87 -0.21 3.87
CA LYS A 57 -2.97 -0.39 2.92
C LYS A 57 -3.16 0.90 2.12
N ILE A 58 -3.25 0.73 0.81
CA ILE A 58 -3.47 1.79 -0.17
C ILE A 58 -4.64 1.45 -1.09
N PHE A 59 -5.23 2.48 -1.68
CA PHE A 59 -6.34 2.36 -2.62
C PHE A 59 -6.03 3.10 -3.93
N PRO A 60 -5.49 2.41 -4.95
CA PRO A 60 -5.37 2.97 -6.30
C PRO A 60 -6.76 3.27 -6.87
N ALA A 61 -6.94 4.44 -7.47
CA ALA A 61 -8.23 4.88 -7.98
C ALA A 61 -8.09 5.88 -9.13
N VAL A 62 -9.19 6.05 -9.87
CA VAL A 62 -9.34 7.13 -10.85
C VAL A 62 -10.14 8.25 -10.21
N ASN A 63 -9.56 9.44 -10.14
CA ASN A 63 -10.18 10.66 -9.67
C ASN A 63 -10.52 11.56 -10.87
N THR A 64 -11.77 11.46 -11.33
CA THR A 64 -12.34 12.31 -12.38
C THR A 64 -13.81 12.56 -12.09
N SER A 65 -14.32 13.73 -12.51
CA SER A 65 -15.74 14.05 -12.49
C SER A 65 -16.49 13.55 -13.73
N ASP A 66 -15.77 13.01 -14.71
CA ASP A 66 -16.34 12.51 -15.96
C ASP A 66 -16.90 11.08 -15.83
N THR A 67 -17.66 10.65 -16.84
CA THR A 67 -18.28 9.31 -16.89
C THR A 67 -17.44 8.27 -17.63
N ASP A 68 -16.25 8.65 -18.10
CA ASP A 68 -15.36 7.76 -18.82
C ASP A 68 -14.86 6.64 -17.92
N LYS A 69 -14.83 5.43 -18.46
CA LYS A 69 -14.52 4.22 -17.71
C LYS A 69 -13.09 3.80 -17.94
N LEU A 70 -12.36 3.53 -16.86
CA LEU A 70 -11.09 2.82 -16.94
C LEU A 70 -11.39 1.33 -17.21
N MET A 71 -10.95 0.82 -18.37
CA MET A 71 -11.21 -0.56 -18.78
C MET A 71 -10.38 -1.59 -18.00
N GLY A 72 -9.32 -1.16 -17.33
CA GLY A 72 -8.46 -2.00 -16.50
C GLY A 72 -7.30 -1.21 -15.93
N GLY A 73 -6.75 -1.69 -14.81
CA GLY A 73 -5.59 -1.09 -14.15
C GLY A 73 -4.69 -2.16 -13.56
N ILE A 74 -3.38 -1.90 -13.58
CA ILE A 74 -2.36 -2.75 -12.97
C ILE A 74 -1.57 -1.86 -12.00
N ALA A 75 -1.37 -2.35 -10.78
CA ALA A 75 -0.46 -1.75 -9.81
C ALA A 75 0.76 -2.66 -9.63
N PHE A 76 1.95 -2.11 -9.76
CA PHE A 76 3.20 -2.83 -9.61
C PHE A 76 4.30 -1.90 -9.10
N ILE A 77 5.35 -2.48 -8.51
CA ILE A 77 6.54 -1.74 -8.10
C ILE A 77 7.46 -1.64 -9.32
N ALA A 78 7.53 -0.45 -9.91
CA ALA A 78 8.33 -0.22 -11.12
C ALA A 78 9.84 -0.13 -10.84
N LYS A 79 10.22 0.29 -9.63
CA LYS A 79 11.60 0.46 -9.19
C LYS A 79 11.72 0.03 -7.73
N ASN A 80 12.69 -0.81 -7.44
CA ASN A 80 13.00 -1.20 -6.06
C ASN A 80 13.57 -0.02 -5.26
N PRO A 81 13.50 -0.07 -3.92
CA PRO A 81 14.18 0.89 -3.06
C PRO A 81 15.67 1.02 -3.43
N SER A 82 16.21 2.24 -3.35
CA SER A 82 17.63 2.49 -3.64
C SER A 82 18.57 1.94 -2.56
N ASP A 83 18.05 1.70 -1.37
CA ASP A 83 18.78 1.07 -0.28
C ASP A 83 18.69 -0.46 -0.41
N ASN A 84 19.84 -1.13 -0.55
CA ASN A 84 19.91 -2.57 -0.72
C ASN A 84 19.42 -3.37 0.50
N ALA A 85 19.36 -2.75 1.69
CA ALA A 85 18.82 -3.39 2.89
C ALA A 85 17.28 -3.32 2.95
N VAL A 86 16.63 -2.60 2.03
CA VAL A 86 15.18 -2.40 2.02
C VAL A 86 14.56 -3.12 0.83
N SER A 87 13.59 -3.98 1.12
CA SER A 87 12.79 -4.66 0.10
C SER A 87 11.34 -4.20 0.19
N ALA A 88 10.69 -4.08 -0.97
CA ALA A 88 9.28 -3.73 -1.05
C ALA A 88 8.51 -4.83 -1.78
N SER A 89 7.30 -5.11 -1.30
CA SER A 89 6.37 -6.06 -1.93
C SER A 89 4.98 -5.44 -1.98
N LEU A 90 4.25 -5.73 -3.05
CA LEU A 90 2.88 -5.31 -3.25
C LEU A 90 2.03 -6.57 -3.47
N PHE A 91 0.97 -6.69 -2.68
CA PHE A 91 0.03 -7.79 -2.78
C PHE A 91 -1.39 -7.31 -2.46
N SER A 92 -2.36 -8.18 -2.72
CA SER A 92 -3.76 -7.98 -2.33
C SER A 92 -4.24 -9.13 -1.45
N THR A 93 -5.04 -8.78 -0.47
CA THR A 93 -5.85 -9.70 0.34
C THR A 93 -7.24 -9.95 -0.29
N ALA A 94 -7.56 -9.24 -1.38
CA ALA A 94 -8.88 -9.22 -2.02
C ALA A 94 -10.02 -8.72 -1.10
N ASP A 95 -9.68 -8.02 -0.01
CA ASP A 95 -10.63 -7.45 0.93
C ASP A 95 -10.52 -5.92 0.98
N TRP A 96 -11.65 -5.25 0.82
CA TRP A 96 -11.77 -3.79 0.83
C TRP A 96 -11.54 -3.15 2.20
N THR A 97 -11.64 -3.92 3.28
CA THR A 97 -11.63 -3.41 4.66
C THR A 97 -10.67 -4.14 5.59
N ASP A 98 -9.80 -4.99 5.04
CA ASP A 98 -8.81 -5.70 5.82
C ASP A 98 -7.89 -4.78 6.63
N LYS A 99 -7.39 -5.36 7.71
CA LYS A 99 -6.46 -4.73 8.63
C LYS A 99 -5.07 -5.34 8.45
N ARG A 100 -4.06 -4.70 9.03
CA ARG A 100 -2.65 -5.13 9.00
C ARG A 100 -2.49 -6.56 9.50
N SER A 101 -3.22 -6.99 10.52
CA SER A 101 -3.19 -8.38 10.99
C SER A 101 -3.61 -9.40 9.93
N SER A 102 -4.61 -9.08 9.10
CA SER A 102 -5.03 -9.92 7.97
C SER A 102 -3.97 -9.95 6.86
N ALA A 103 -3.37 -8.79 6.56
CA ALA A 103 -2.30 -8.67 5.58
C ALA A 103 -1.04 -9.45 6.02
N GLN A 104 -0.67 -9.34 7.29
CA GLN A 104 0.42 -10.11 7.92
C GLN A 104 0.15 -11.61 7.82
N ASN A 105 -1.03 -12.06 8.24
CA ASN A 105 -1.44 -13.45 8.18
C ASN A 105 -1.32 -14.02 6.76
N ARG A 106 -1.67 -13.23 5.73
CA ARG A 106 -1.49 -13.63 4.33
C ARG A 106 -0.03 -13.85 3.95
N VAL A 107 0.87 -12.96 4.37
CA VAL A 107 2.31 -13.09 4.08
C VAL A 107 2.91 -14.28 4.81
N GLU A 108 2.51 -14.50 6.08
CA GLU A 108 3.02 -15.59 6.93
C GLU A 108 2.52 -16.97 6.49
N ASN A 109 1.28 -17.06 5.97
CA ASN A 109 0.67 -18.33 5.56
C ASN A 109 1.31 -18.98 4.31
N TYR A 110 2.36 -18.39 3.73
CA TYR A 110 3.06 -18.97 2.59
C TYR A 110 3.64 -20.38 2.87
N LEU A 111 3.78 -20.78 4.14
CA LEU A 111 4.27 -22.10 4.56
C LEU A 111 3.29 -22.89 5.45
N ALA A 112 1.97 -22.71 5.32
CA ALA A 112 1.04 -23.67 5.92
C ALA A 112 1.07 -24.96 5.07
N LYS A 113 1.81 -25.98 5.52
CA LYS A 113 1.73 -27.34 4.97
C LYS A 113 0.24 -27.72 4.88
N GLY A 114 -0.23 -27.98 3.65
CA GLY A 114 -1.52 -28.64 3.46
C GLY A 114 -1.52 -29.93 4.27
N GLY A 115 -2.59 -30.12 5.05
CA GLY A 115 -2.91 -31.44 5.60
C GLY A 115 -3.21 -32.43 4.49
#